data_AF-A0A2U3NJZ7-F1
#
_entry.id   AF-A0A2U3NJZ7-F1
#
_cell.length_a   1.000
_cell.length_b   1.000
_cell.length_c   1.000
_cell.angle_alpha   90.00
_cell.angle_beta   90.00
_cell.angle_gamma   90.00
#
_symmetry.space_group_name_H-M   'P 1'
#
loop_
_entity.id
_entity.type
_entity.pdbx_description
1 polymer ?
#
loop_
_entity_poly.entity_id
_entity_poly.type
_entity_poly.pdbx_seq_one_letter_code
_entity_poly.pdbx_strand_id
1 'polypeptide(L)'
;MSYLVAAPEAITTAATDLSRLGSAIGSANTAAAATTTRMLAAGADEVSAGVAALFAGHGQAFQELAARATAFHDQFVHALTAGSGAYAAAEAANATPLQTLEQDIVAVINAPTQALLGRPLIGDGANAPAGSGLNGGDGGILIGNGGNGGSGAPGTGQAGGNGGAAGLLWGRGGDGGAGANNPAAGFFGGNGGNGGMGGLFGGGGNGGAGGADVALNGGGGRGGDGGSAFGLFTNGGNGGMGGSGIHVNGDGGTGGTAYSLVGNGGDGGGSGTLGVTNTVPTGSGGNGGNAGLFGNAGSGGLGANIGGLPGAAYLVGNGGNGGTSVGGGTGGFFYGNGGNGGPGMDFVIGTTHYVFAPGPGGGVGLIGNGGAGGSSALIAGADGGNGGLLWGNGGSGGNGGNPLVTFEPGADGGNGGNAIGLFGNGGAGGHGGNAIAGGNQNGGHGGNGGRSGLISGDGGQGGGAGSPSGTGIGVGGAGGSSVLIGNGGAGGNGNPAGAGHGGPGGQRGLLYGTTGTAGS
;
A
#
# COMPACT_ATOMS: atom_id res chain seq x y z
N MET A 1 38.32 21.20 -21.49
CA MET A 1 38.22 21.50 -20.06
C MET A 1 38.59 20.23 -19.31
N SER A 2 39.74 20.16 -18.63
CA SER A 2 40.05 19.00 -17.78
C SER A 2 39.37 19.21 -16.43
N TYR A 3 38.50 18.28 -16.03
CA TYR A 3 37.92 18.27 -14.69
C TYR A 3 38.99 17.77 -13.72
N LEU A 4 39.21 18.53 -12.65
CA LEU A 4 40.13 18.18 -11.57
C LEU A 4 39.26 17.62 -10.44
N VAL A 5 39.35 16.32 -10.19
CA VAL A 5 38.64 15.64 -9.10
C VAL A 5 39.63 15.44 -7.98
N ALA A 6 39.38 16.06 -6.82
CA ALA A 6 40.12 15.82 -5.59
C ALA A 6 39.34 14.83 -4.72
N ALA A 7 40.05 13.97 -3.98
CA ALA A 7 39.46 13.10 -2.96
C ALA A 7 40.09 13.47 -1.60
N PRO A 8 39.56 14.48 -0.89
CA PRO A 8 40.13 14.99 0.37
C PRO A 8 40.32 13.89 1.42
N GLU A 9 39.45 12.87 1.42
CA GLU A 9 39.53 11.71 2.31
C GLU A 9 40.79 10.88 2.03
N ALA A 10 41.08 10.59 0.75
CA ALA A 10 42.26 9.83 0.34
C ALA A 10 43.57 10.57 0.66
N ILE A 11 43.57 11.90 0.50
CA ILE A 11 44.73 12.76 0.83
C ILE A 11 44.99 12.77 2.35
N THR A 12 43.93 12.81 3.16
CA THR A 12 44.03 12.81 4.62
C THR A 12 44.53 11.45 5.15
N THR A 13 44.07 10.35 4.56
CA THR A 13 44.61 9.01 4.84
C THR A 13 46.10 8.93 4.50
N ALA A 14 46.50 9.41 3.32
CA ALA A 14 47.91 9.43 2.90
C ALA A 14 48.80 10.26 3.84
N ALA A 15 48.33 11.44 4.29
CA ALA A 15 49.06 12.26 5.26
C ALA A 15 49.28 11.54 6.60
N THR A 16 48.28 10.78 7.05
CA THR A 16 48.37 9.98 8.29
C THR A 16 49.40 8.85 8.14
N ASP A 17 49.41 8.15 7.01
CA ASP A 17 50.37 7.07 6.76
C ASP A 17 51.81 7.58 6.60
N LEU A 18 51.98 8.73 5.95
CA LEU A 18 53.27 9.41 5.86
C LEU A 18 53.78 9.84 7.25
N SER A 19 52.92 10.35 8.12
CA SER A 19 53.29 10.68 9.51
C SER A 19 53.80 9.44 10.28
N ARG A 20 53.15 8.29 10.10
CA ARG A 20 53.59 7.00 10.67
C ARG A 20 54.95 6.57 10.12
N LEU A 21 55.16 6.68 8.81
CA LEU A 21 56.44 6.35 8.17
C LEU A 21 57.58 7.26 8.67
N GLY A 22 57.34 8.56 8.75
CA GLY A 22 58.30 9.52 9.29
C GLY A 22 58.72 9.19 10.72
N SER A 23 57.74 8.83 11.57
CA SER A 23 57.98 8.39 12.94
C SER A 23 58.81 7.10 13.01
N ALA A 24 58.50 6.11 12.17
CA ALA A 24 59.23 4.84 12.13
C ALA A 24 60.69 5.03 11.68
N ILE A 25 60.91 5.83 10.63
CA ILE A 25 62.26 6.16 10.12
C ILE A 25 63.06 6.95 11.15
N GLY A 26 62.43 7.95 11.79
CA GLY A 26 63.07 8.74 12.85
C GLY A 26 63.52 7.87 14.03
N SER A 27 62.66 6.93 14.46
CA SER A 27 62.99 5.95 15.49
C SER A 27 64.16 5.04 15.09
N ALA A 28 64.15 4.52 13.85
CA ALA A 28 65.24 3.68 13.33
C ALA A 28 66.58 4.43 13.24
N ASN A 29 66.57 5.68 12.76
CA ASN A 29 67.77 6.52 12.67
C ASN A 29 68.34 6.82 14.06
N THR A 30 67.47 7.06 15.05
CA THR A 30 67.87 7.29 16.44
C THR A 30 68.47 6.01 17.05
N ALA A 31 67.85 4.85 16.83
CA ALA A 31 68.34 3.57 17.33
C ALA A 31 69.72 3.19 16.76
N ALA A 32 69.97 3.50 15.48
CA ALA A 32 71.25 3.22 14.82
C ALA A 32 72.36 4.23 15.15
N ALA A 33 72.02 5.41 15.69
CA ALA A 33 72.97 6.52 15.85
C ALA A 33 74.21 6.15 16.66
N ALA A 34 74.04 5.44 17.78
CA ALA A 34 75.15 5.13 18.69
C ALA A 34 76.15 4.14 18.06
N THR A 35 75.68 3.14 17.32
CA THR A 35 76.52 2.10 16.72
C THR A 35 77.26 2.60 15.48
N THR A 36 76.68 3.52 14.71
CA THR A 36 77.30 4.05 13.48
C THR A 36 78.25 5.22 13.72
N THR A 37 78.07 5.99 14.80
CA THR A 37 78.90 7.16 15.11
C THR A 37 80.05 6.88 16.08
N ARG A 38 80.02 5.73 16.77
CA ARG A 38 81.02 5.33 17.78
C ARG A 38 81.71 4.03 17.41
N MET A 39 82.02 3.86 16.13
CA MET A 39 82.64 2.63 15.63
C MET A 39 84.06 2.48 16.20
N LEU A 40 84.35 1.31 16.78
CA LEU A 40 85.66 1.00 17.35
C LEU A 40 86.61 0.49 16.27
N ALA A 41 87.90 0.80 16.41
CA ALA A 41 88.95 0.26 15.54
C ALA A 41 89.09 -1.25 15.74
N ALA A 42 89.23 -2.01 14.64
CA ALA A 42 89.35 -3.47 14.68
C ALA A 42 90.71 -3.96 15.25
N GLY A 43 91.75 -3.13 15.13
CA GLY A 43 93.09 -3.34 15.66
C GLY A 43 93.68 -2.05 16.22
N ALA A 44 94.82 -2.16 16.89
CA ALA A 44 95.53 -1.02 17.48
C ALA A 44 96.38 -0.21 16.47
N ASP A 45 96.27 -0.54 15.17
CA ASP A 45 97.00 0.11 14.10
C ASP A 45 96.29 1.38 13.59
N GLU A 46 97.08 2.29 13.01
CA GLU A 46 96.61 3.58 12.51
C GLU A 46 95.65 3.45 11.32
N VAL A 47 95.74 2.36 10.54
CA VAL A 47 94.82 2.10 9.42
C VAL A 47 93.43 1.76 9.95
N SER A 48 93.34 0.86 10.93
CA SER A 48 92.09 0.52 11.63
C SER A 48 91.46 1.74 12.32
N ALA A 49 92.28 2.59 12.94
CA ALA A 49 91.81 3.83 13.57
C ALA A 49 91.30 4.85 12.53
N GLY A 50 92.01 5.02 11.40
CA GLY A 50 91.60 5.90 10.30
C GLY A 50 90.31 5.44 9.62
N VAL A 51 90.15 4.14 9.39
CA VAL A 51 88.91 3.56 8.84
C VAL A 51 87.74 3.73 9.81
N ALA A 52 87.94 3.47 11.11
CA ALA A 52 86.91 3.70 12.12
C ALA A 52 86.45 5.17 12.19
N ALA A 53 87.40 6.12 12.13
CA ALA A 53 87.12 7.55 12.09
C ALA A 53 86.36 7.98 10.83
N LEU A 54 86.70 7.43 9.65
CA LEU A 54 85.98 7.71 8.40
C LEU A 54 84.51 7.30 8.50
N PHE A 55 84.24 6.07 8.94
CA PHE A 55 82.88 5.57 9.08
C PHE A 55 82.09 6.29 10.19
N ALA A 56 82.73 6.64 11.31
CA ALA A 56 82.10 7.45 12.36
C ALA A 56 81.73 8.85 11.84
N GLY A 57 82.62 9.49 11.06
CA GLY A 57 82.35 10.77 10.39
C GLY A 57 81.21 10.67 9.38
N HIS A 58 81.15 9.60 8.60
CA HIS A 58 80.02 9.34 7.70
C HIS A 58 78.70 9.15 8.47
N GLY A 59 78.73 8.44 9.60
CA GLY A 59 77.60 8.27 10.49
C GLY A 59 77.07 9.60 11.04
N GLN A 60 77.95 10.53 11.41
CA GLN A 60 77.55 11.87 11.87
C GLN A 60 76.91 12.69 10.74
N ALA A 61 77.52 12.71 9.56
CA ALA A 61 76.96 13.37 8.39
C ALA A 61 75.58 12.81 8.00
N PHE A 62 75.39 11.50 8.11
CA PHE A 62 74.10 10.85 7.90
C PHE A 62 73.04 11.31 8.92
N GLN A 63 73.38 11.44 10.20
CA GLN A 63 72.45 11.90 11.24
C GLN A 63 72.03 13.37 11.02
N GLU A 64 72.95 14.23 10.60
CA GLU A 64 72.62 15.61 10.22
C GLU A 64 71.67 15.67 9.03
N LEU A 65 71.92 14.83 8.00
CA LEU A 65 71.04 14.73 6.84
C LEU A 65 69.66 14.17 7.23
N ALA A 66 69.62 13.16 8.10
CA ALA A 66 68.38 12.56 8.59
C ALA A 66 67.53 13.59 9.34
N ALA A 67 68.13 14.45 10.18
CA ALA A 67 67.40 15.52 10.86
C ALA A 67 66.79 16.54 9.87
N ARG A 68 67.53 16.90 8.81
CA ARG A 68 67.01 17.76 7.74
C ARG A 68 65.89 17.09 6.95
N ALA A 69 66.00 15.79 6.70
CA ALA A 69 64.97 15.00 6.03
C ALA A 69 63.68 14.90 6.86
N THR A 70 63.78 14.72 8.19
CA THR A 70 62.63 14.74 9.09
C THR A 70 61.91 16.08 9.04
N ALA A 71 62.64 17.20 9.14
CA ALA A 71 62.05 18.53 9.07
C ALA A 71 61.33 18.78 7.73
N PHE A 72 61.91 18.32 6.61
CA PHE A 72 61.26 18.37 5.30
C PHE A 72 60.00 17.51 5.24
N HIS A 73 60.06 16.28 5.78
CA HIS A 73 58.93 15.35 5.81
C HIS A 73 57.76 15.90 6.62
N ASP A 74 58.03 16.49 7.78
CA ASP A 74 57.01 17.13 8.62
C ASP A 74 56.33 18.29 7.89
N GLN A 75 57.11 19.12 7.20
CA GLN A 75 56.58 20.20 6.36
C GLN A 75 55.72 19.66 5.22
N PHE A 76 56.13 18.56 4.59
CA PHE A 76 55.38 17.92 3.51
C PHE A 76 54.02 17.37 4.01
N VAL A 77 54.01 16.64 5.12
CA VAL A 77 52.78 16.11 5.74
C VAL A 77 51.84 17.25 6.17
N HIS A 78 52.41 18.33 6.73
CA HIS A 78 51.65 19.51 7.11
C HIS A 78 51.01 20.20 5.90
N ALA A 79 51.78 20.40 4.82
CA ALA A 79 51.27 20.97 3.57
C ALA A 79 50.18 20.10 2.93
N LEU A 80 50.32 18.77 2.99
CA LEU A 80 49.34 17.83 2.45
C LEU A 80 48.01 17.89 3.22
N THR A 81 48.08 17.98 4.55
CA THR A 81 46.91 18.13 5.44
C THR A 81 46.23 19.49 5.25
N ALA A 82 47.02 20.56 5.13
CA ALA A 82 46.49 21.88 4.82
C ALA A 82 45.83 21.93 3.43
N GLY A 83 46.41 21.22 2.45
CA GLY A 83 45.86 21.07 1.11
C GLY A 83 44.51 20.36 1.09
N SER A 84 44.33 19.24 1.81
CA SER A 84 43.03 18.54 1.87
C SER A 84 41.95 19.40 2.50
N GLY A 85 42.28 20.12 3.58
CA GLY A 85 41.39 21.09 4.22
C GLY A 85 40.97 22.22 3.27
N ALA A 86 41.89 22.72 2.45
CA ALA A 86 41.59 23.74 1.45
C ALA A 86 40.68 23.24 0.33
N TYR A 87 40.86 22.00 -0.15
CA TYR A 87 39.97 21.40 -1.16
C TYR A 87 38.55 21.15 -0.59
N ALA A 88 38.44 20.60 0.61
CA ALA A 88 37.14 20.40 1.27
C ALA A 88 36.43 21.74 1.55
N ALA A 89 37.17 22.76 1.99
CA ALA A 89 36.62 24.10 2.18
C ALA A 89 36.20 24.75 0.85
N ALA A 90 36.93 24.51 -0.24
CA ALA A 90 36.56 24.99 -1.56
C ALA A 90 35.27 24.32 -2.08
N GLU A 91 35.07 23.02 -1.84
CA GLU A 91 33.81 22.35 -2.16
C GLU A 91 32.63 22.93 -1.37
N ALA A 92 32.78 23.11 -0.05
CA ALA A 92 31.76 23.74 0.79
C ALA A 92 31.47 25.20 0.39
N ALA A 93 32.50 25.97 0.04
CA ALA A 93 32.38 27.34 -0.43
C ALA A 93 31.78 27.45 -1.84
N ASN A 94 31.81 26.38 -2.65
CA ASN A 94 31.19 26.35 -3.97
C ASN A 94 29.74 25.82 -3.93
N ALA A 95 29.38 24.97 -2.97
CA ALA A 95 28.02 24.45 -2.83
C ALA A 95 27.05 25.48 -2.20
N THR A 96 27.51 26.23 -1.20
CA THR A 96 26.66 27.19 -0.47
C THR A 96 26.17 28.37 -1.32
N PRO A 97 26.97 29.01 -2.22
CA PRO A 97 26.47 30.10 -3.05
C PRO A 97 25.45 29.63 -4.08
N LEU A 98 25.57 28.39 -4.58
CA LEU A 98 24.60 27.82 -5.51
C LEU A 98 23.26 27.57 -4.81
N GLN A 99 23.27 27.00 -3.60
CA GLN A 99 22.05 26.81 -2.81
C GLN A 99 21.39 28.14 -2.41
N THR A 100 22.19 29.14 -2.01
CA THR A 100 21.67 30.48 -1.72
C THR A 100 21.11 31.15 -2.98
N LEU A 101 21.79 31.04 -4.11
CA LEU A 101 21.31 31.58 -5.39
C LEU A 101 20.00 30.91 -5.84
N GLU A 102 19.88 29.60 -5.68
CA GLU A 102 18.62 28.88 -5.96
C GLU A 102 17.49 29.40 -5.08
N GLN A 103 17.73 29.57 -3.78
CA GLN A 103 16.74 30.11 -2.84
C GLN A 103 16.38 31.57 -3.17
N ASP A 104 17.35 32.40 -3.53
CA ASP A 104 17.13 33.80 -3.92
C ASP A 104 16.31 33.90 -5.21
N ILE A 105 16.62 33.07 -6.21
CA ILE A 105 15.84 33.01 -7.46
C ILE A 105 14.40 32.58 -7.17
N VAL A 106 14.19 31.55 -6.37
CA VAL A 106 12.84 31.09 -5.97
C VAL A 106 12.11 32.17 -5.17
N ALA A 107 12.81 32.88 -4.27
CA ALA A 107 12.24 33.99 -3.50
C ALA A 107 11.81 35.14 -4.40
N VAL A 108 12.61 35.51 -5.41
CA VAL A 108 12.25 36.53 -6.41
C VAL A 108 11.05 36.10 -7.25
N ILE A 109 10.99 34.83 -7.67
CA ILE A 109 9.86 34.27 -8.42
C ILE A 109 8.57 34.30 -7.56
N ASN A 110 8.68 34.00 -6.28
CA ASN A 110 7.55 33.94 -5.36
C ASN A 110 7.12 35.32 -4.82
N ALA A 111 7.99 36.32 -4.80
CA ALA A 111 7.72 37.62 -4.18
C ALA A 111 6.44 38.29 -4.70
N PRO A 112 6.13 38.33 -6.01
CA PRO A 112 4.90 38.93 -6.51
C PRO A 112 3.64 38.24 -5.99
N THR A 113 3.60 36.90 -6.02
CA THR A 113 2.40 36.16 -5.58
C THR A 113 2.29 36.09 -4.07
N GLN A 114 3.41 36.05 -3.34
CA GLN A 114 3.41 36.17 -1.88
C GLN A 114 2.85 37.53 -1.45
N ALA A 115 3.26 38.62 -2.11
CA ALA A 115 2.75 39.95 -1.81
C ALA A 115 1.26 40.14 -2.17
N LEU A 116 0.81 39.55 -3.29
CA LEU A 116 -0.56 39.75 -3.80
C LEU A 116 -1.58 38.77 -3.24
N LEU A 117 -1.17 37.52 -2.97
CA LEU A 117 -2.06 36.39 -2.69
C LEU A 117 -1.69 35.66 -1.38
N GLY A 118 -0.62 36.06 -0.70
CA GLY A 118 -0.15 35.41 0.53
C GLY A 118 0.32 33.97 0.32
N ARG A 119 0.61 33.57 -0.92
CA ARG A 119 1.01 32.21 -1.30
C ARG A 119 2.13 32.23 -2.35
N PRO A 120 3.10 31.30 -2.27
CA PRO A 120 4.17 31.23 -3.24
C PRO A 120 3.62 30.78 -4.60
N LEU A 121 4.28 31.14 -5.68
CA LEU A 121 3.97 30.62 -7.01
C LEU A 121 4.45 29.17 -7.12
N ILE A 122 5.64 28.91 -6.58
CA ILE A 122 6.33 27.63 -6.58
C ILE A 122 6.84 27.33 -5.16
N GLY A 123 6.55 26.15 -4.63
CA GLY A 123 7.08 25.67 -3.36
C GLY A 123 6.13 24.73 -2.66
N ASP A 124 6.65 23.79 -1.88
CA ASP A 124 5.81 22.86 -1.14
C ASP A 124 5.14 23.53 0.06
N GLY A 125 3.96 23.02 0.41
CA GLY A 125 3.23 23.41 1.60
C GLY A 125 3.92 22.89 2.86
N ALA A 126 3.91 23.70 3.92
CA ALA A 126 4.51 23.32 5.19
C ALA A 126 3.72 22.18 5.85
N ASN A 127 4.40 21.10 6.23
CA ASN A 127 3.79 20.05 7.05
C ASN A 127 3.45 20.61 8.44
N ALA A 128 2.28 20.28 8.95
CA ALA A 128 1.94 20.61 10.32
C ALA A 128 2.64 19.67 11.31
N PRO A 129 3.09 20.18 12.48
CA PRO A 129 3.75 19.34 13.48
C PRO A 129 2.84 18.21 13.99
N ALA A 130 3.43 17.05 14.27
CA ALA A 130 2.71 15.95 14.91
C ALA A 130 2.19 16.37 16.30
N GLY A 131 1.00 15.91 16.66
CA GLY A 131 0.32 16.26 17.90
C GLY A 131 -0.30 17.66 17.92
N SER A 132 -0.19 18.45 16.84
CA SER A 132 -0.78 19.79 16.78
C SER A 132 -2.25 19.79 16.36
N GLY A 133 -2.69 18.77 15.62
CA GLY A 133 -3.98 18.76 14.92
C GLY A 133 -4.17 19.87 13.89
N LEU A 134 -3.09 20.60 13.54
CA LEU A 134 -3.16 21.69 12.56
C LEU A 134 -3.14 21.16 11.13
N ASN A 135 -3.78 21.89 10.22
CA ASN A 135 -3.75 21.56 8.81
C ASN A 135 -2.35 21.77 8.23
N GLY A 136 -1.98 20.94 7.26
CA GLY A 136 -0.83 21.20 6.42
C GLY A 136 -1.08 22.44 5.55
N GLY A 137 -0.02 23.20 5.31
CA GLY A 137 -0.08 24.35 4.42
C GLY A 137 -0.31 23.92 2.97
N ASP A 138 -0.98 24.76 2.19
CA ASP A 138 -1.11 24.52 0.76
C ASP A 138 0.26 24.70 0.07
N GLY A 139 0.49 23.92 -0.98
CA GLY A 139 1.57 24.15 -1.93
C GLY A 139 1.43 25.47 -2.69
N GLY A 140 2.47 25.83 -3.41
CA GLY A 140 2.52 27.00 -4.28
C GLY A 140 1.42 26.96 -5.33
N ILE A 141 0.99 28.12 -5.82
CA ILE A 141 -0.18 28.26 -6.70
C ILE A 141 -0.06 27.37 -7.95
N LEU A 142 1.13 27.29 -8.54
CA LEU A 142 1.37 26.51 -9.77
C LEU A 142 2.04 25.17 -9.49
N ILE A 143 3.09 25.17 -8.68
CA ILE A 143 3.92 23.99 -8.44
C ILE A 143 4.19 23.87 -6.95
N GLY A 144 3.91 22.70 -6.40
CA GLY A 144 4.21 22.39 -5.02
C GLY A 144 3.30 21.30 -4.48
N ASN A 145 3.85 20.39 -3.71
CA ASN A 145 3.06 19.44 -2.95
C ASN A 145 2.31 20.17 -1.83
N GLY A 146 1.13 19.67 -1.48
CA GLY A 146 0.47 20.08 -0.25
C GLY A 146 1.21 19.54 0.97
N GLY A 147 1.26 20.31 2.05
CA GLY A 147 1.82 19.86 3.32
C GLY A 147 0.91 18.84 4.00
N ASN A 148 1.49 17.89 4.72
CA ASN A 148 0.75 16.92 5.51
C ASN A 148 0.11 17.58 6.75
N GLY A 149 -1.11 17.14 7.08
CA GLY A 149 -1.78 17.52 8.31
C GLY A 149 -1.11 16.93 9.54
N GLY A 150 -1.07 17.70 10.63
CA GLY A 150 -0.52 17.27 11.91
C GLY A 150 -1.47 16.28 12.58
N SER A 151 -0.94 15.22 13.18
CA SER A 151 -1.76 14.33 14.01
C SER A 151 -2.34 15.07 15.22
N GLY A 152 -3.47 14.59 15.75
CA GLY A 152 -3.99 15.09 17.03
C GLY A 152 -3.05 14.80 18.20
N ALA A 153 -3.09 15.62 19.25
CA ALA A 153 -2.30 15.42 20.46
C ALA A 153 -2.64 14.09 21.15
N PRO A 154 -1.65 13.19 21.40
CA PRO A 154 -1.92 11.89 22.01
C PRO A 154 -2.70 11.99 23.32
N GLY A 155 -3.73 11.16 23.47
CA GLY A 155 -4.50 11.08 24.71
C GLY A 155 -5.56 12.17 24.90
N THR A 156 -5.78 13.02 23.90
CA THR A 156 -6.72 14.16 24.02
C THR A 156 -8.03 13.95 23.26
N GLY A 157 -8.12 12.96 22.37
CA GLY A 157 -9.22 12.87 21.40
C GLY A 157 -9.24 14.00 20.35
N GLN A 158 -8.16 14.80 20.24
CA GLN A 158 -8.07 15.86 19.23
C GLN A 158 -8.06 15.27 17.82
N ALA A 159 -8.79 15.91 16.89
CA ALA A 159 -8.76 15.55 15.49
C ALA A 159 -7.38 15.78 14.85
N GLY A 160 -7.06 14.98 13.84
CA GLY A 160 -5.93 15.25 12.95
C GLY A 160 -6.27 16.41 12.01
N GLY A 161 -5.26 17.19 11.63
CA GLY A 161 -5.42 18.27 10.67
C GLY A 161 -5.54 17.74 9.24
N ASN A 162 -6.18 18.51 8.38
CA ASN A 162 -6.28 18.17 6.96
C ASN A 162 -4.92 18.34 6.26
N GLY A 163 -4.66 17.57 5.22
CA GLY A 163 -3.57 17.83 4.29
C GLY A 163 -3.86 19.06 3.44
N GLY A 164 -2.82 19.82 3.12
CA GLY A 164 -2.89 21.00 2.26
C GLY A 164 -3.12 20.63 0.79
N ALA A 165 -3.70 21.53 0.02
CA ALA A 165 -3.84 21.35 -1.42
C ALA A 165 -2.49 21.48 -2.13
N ALA A 166 -2.30 20.74 -3.22
CA ALA A 166 -1.16 20.93 -4.12
C ALA A 166 -1.32 22.18 -5.01
N GLY A 167 -0.24 22.51 -5.73
CA GLY A 167 -0.27 23.48 -6.82
C GLY A 167 -1.06 23.00 -8.03
N LEU A 168 -1.54 23.97 -8.83
CA LEU A 168 -2.46 23.71 -9.93
C LEU A 168 -1.88 22.76 -11.00
N LEU A 169 -0.61 22.91 -11.35
CA LEU A 169 0.02 22.13 -12.42
C LEU A 169 0.63 20.86 -11.85
N TRP A 170 1.51 21.00 -10.87
CA TRP A 170 2.31 19.89 -10.34
C TRP A 170 2.28 19.88 -8.82
N GLY A 171 2.22 18.67 -8.27
CA GLY A 171 2.25 18.42 -6.83
C GLY A 171 1.16 17.46 -6.39
N ARG A 172 1.48 16.62 -5.41
CA ARG A 172 0.52 15.75 -4.75
C ARG A 172 -0.13 16.51 -3.59
N GLY A 173 -1.43 16.30 -3.38
CA GLY A 173 -2.09 16.79 -2.18
C GLY A 173 -1.47 16.19 -0.92
N GLY A 174 -1.40 16.96 0.16
CA GLY A 174 -0.84 16.49 1.42
C GLY A 174 -1.71 15.41 2.07
N ASP A 175 -1.10 14.47 2.78
CA ASP A 175 -1.85 13.46 3.51
C ASP A 175 -2.50 14.08 4.77
N GLY A 176 -3.70 13.63 5.12
CA GLY A 176 -4.40 14.04 6.33
C GLY A 176 -3.77 13.45 7.60
N GLY A 177 -3.75 14.22 8.67
CA GLY A 177 -3.22 13.81 9.96
C GLY A 177 -4.13 12.79 10.65
N ALA A 178 -3.55 11.86 11.42
CA ALA A 178 -4.35 10.92 12.21
C ALA A 178 -5.03 11.62 13.41
N GLY A 179 -6.26 11.20 13.72
CA GLY A 179 -6.94 11.59 14.95
C GLY A 179 -6.30 10.96 16.18
N ALA A 180 -6.28 11.68 17.29
CA ALA A 180 -5.72 11.18 18.54
C ALA A 180 -6.65 10.17 19.20
N ASN A 181 -6.05 9.11 19.75
CA ASN A 181 -6.78 8.22 20.64
C ASN A 181 -7.21 8.97 21.92
N ASN A 182 -8.33 8.57 22.49
CA ASN A 182 -8.81 9.09 23.77
C ASN A 182 -8.87 7.96 24.81
N PRO A 183 -8.14 8.06 25.94
CA PRO A 183 -8.21 7.08 27.02
C PRO A 183 -9.26 7.45 28.09
N ALA A 184 -9.92 8.60 27.99
CA ALA A 184 -10.87 9.08 28.99
C ALA A 184 -12.30 8.56 28.73
N ALA A 185 -12.95 8.06 29.79
CA ALA A 185 -14.31 7.53 29.72
C ALA A 185 -15.34 8.56 29.23
N GLY A 186 -16.21 8.15 28.31
CA GLY A 186 -17.31 8.96 27.78
C GLY A 186 -16.93 9.95 26.68
N PHE A 187 -15.72 9.90 26.13
CA PHE A 187 -15.28 10.74 25.02
C PHE A 187 -15.02 9.92 23.75
N PHE A 188 -14.98 10.60 22.61
CA PHE A 188 -14.63 9.97 21.33
C PHE A 188 -13.13 10.12 21.04
N GLY A 189 -12.59 9.17 20.29
CA GLY A 189 -11.33 9.35 19.58
C GLY A 189 -11.47 10.48 18.54
N GLY A 190 -10.37 11.17 18.27
CA GLY A 190 -10.37 12.27 17.30
C GLY A 190 -10.59 11.78 15.89
N ASN A 191 -11.25 12.57 15.05
CA ASN A 191 -11.37 12.23 13.62
C ASN A 191 -10.01 12.35 12.93
N GLY A 192 -9.79 11.53 11.90
CA GLY A 192 -8.69 11.74 10.97
C GLY A 192 -8.96 12.97 10.09
N GLY A 193 -7.89 13.67 9.72
CA GLY A 193 -7.96 14.79 8.78
C GLY A 193 -8.11 14.30 7.35
N ASN A 194 -8.75 15.11 6.51
CA ASN A 194 -8.91 14.79 5.08
C ASN A 194 -7.58 14.95 4.32
N GLY A 195 -7.38 14.18 3.27
CA GLY A 195 -6.30 14.37 2.32
C GLY A 195 -6.52 15.62 1.45
N GLY A 196 -5.43 16.27 1.08
CA GLY A 196 -5.43 17.45 0.23
C GLY A 196 -5.69 17.14 -1.24
N MET A 197 -6.19 18.12 -1.99
CA MET A 197 -6.42 17.98 -3.43
C MET A 197 -5.10 17.95 -4.22
N GLY A 198 -5.01 17.07 -5.22
CA GLY A 198 -3.88 17.01 -6.16
C GLY A 198 -3.99 18.01 -7.32
N GLY A 199 -2.84 18.36 -7.91
CA GLY A 199 -2.77 19.20 -9.11
C GLY A 199 -3.05 18.46 -10.42
N LEU A 200 -2.97 19.16 -11.57
CA LEU A 200 -3.22 18.63 -12.92
C LEU A 200 -2.43 17.35 -13.26
N PHE A 201 -1.23 17.21 -12.69
CA PHE A 201 -0.32 16.08 -12.87
C PHE A 201 0.06 15.40 -11.55
N GLY A 202 -0.66 15.66 -10.46
CA GLY A 202 -0.40 15.05 -9.16
C GLY A 202 -1.65 14.48 -8.49
N GLY A 203 -1.48 13.37 -7.77
CA GLY A 203 -2.59 12.70 -7.10
C GLY A 203 -3.08 13.43 -5.85
N GLY A 204 -4.24 13.01 -5.35
CA GLY A 204 -4.75 13.44 -4.06
C GLY A 204 -3.94 12.87 -2.90
N GLY A 205 -4.00 13.54 -1.76
CA GLY A 205 -3.47 13.04 -0.49
C GLY A 205 -4.40 12.00 0.11
N ASN A 206 -3.89 11.08 0.91
CA ASN A 206 -4.71 10.12 1.63
C ASN A 206 -5.38 10.78 2.84
N GLY A 207 -6.54 10.28 3.24
CA GLY A 207 -7.17 10.66 4.50
C GLY A 207 -6.46 10.02 5.70
N GLY A 208 -6.42 10.75 6.81
CA GLY A 208 -5.86 10.28 8.07
C GLY A 208 -6.77 9.27 8.76
N ALA A 209 -6.20 8.35 9.54
CA ALA A 209 -7.00 7.42 10.34
C ALA A 209 -7.70 8.15 11.50
N GLY A 210 -8.88 7.67 11.88
CA GLY A 210 -9.57 8.08 13.10
C GLY A 210 -8.91 7.49 14.35
N GLY A 211 -8.92 8.25 15.44
CA GLY A 211 -8.40 7.84 16.75
C GLY A 211 -9.32 6.82 17.41
N ALA A 212 -8.74 5.87 18.14
CA ALA A 212 -9.49 4.88 18.90
C ALA A 212 -9.91 5.42 20.28
N ASP A 213 -10.98 4.83 20.82
CA ASP A 213 -11.34 4.91 22.24
C ASP A 213 -11.43 3.49 22.83
N VAL A 214 -10.86 3.33 24.03
CA VAL A 214 -10.83 2.04 24.75
C VAL A 214 -11.48 2.15 26.14
N ALA A 215 -12.19 3.25 26.40
CA ALA A 215 -12.77 3.53 27.71
C ALA A 215 -14.30 3.25 27.72
N LEU A 216 -14.83 2.97 28.91
CA LEU A 216 -16.27 2.74 29.10
C LEU A 216 -17.06 3.98 28.62
N ASN A 217 -18.04 3.77 27.74
CA ASN A 217 -18.94 4.75 27.11
C ASN A 217 -18.36 5.65 26.00
N GLY A 218 -17.14 5.39 25.51
CA GLY A 218 -16.56 6.14 24.39
C GLY A 218 -16.66 5.45 23.02
N GLY A 219 -16.33 6.19 21.95
CA GLY A 219 -16.41 5.75 20.56
C GLY A 219 -15.19 6.14 19.72
N GLY A 220 -14.94 5.44 18.62
CA GLY A 220 -13.85 5.74 17.71
C GLY A 220 -14.14 6.94 16.83
N GLY A 221 -13.10 7.71 16.49
CA GLY A 221 -13.19 8.83 15.55
C GLY A 221 -13.33 8.35 14.11
N ARG A 222 -13.98 9.14 13.26
CA ARG A 222 -14.12 8.83 11.82
C ARG A 222 -12.78 8.97 11.09
N GLY A 223 -12.52 8.12 10.10
CA GLY A 223 -11.40 8.27 9.17
C GLY A 223 -11.61 9.46 8.22
N GLY A 224 -10.55 10.19 7.91
CA GLY A 224 -10.58 11.31 6.99
C GLY A 224 -10.80 10.86 5.54
N ASP A 225 -11.47 11.69 4.74
CA ASP A 225 -11.68 11.40 3.33
C ASP A 225 -10.35 11.56 2.55
N GLY A 226 -10.16 10.75 1.51
CA GLY A 226 -9.07 10.90 0.56
C GLY A 226 -9.26 12.12 -0.33
N GLY A 227 -8.17 12.83 -0.59
CA GLY A 227 -8.14 13.98 -1.48
C GLY A 227 -8.50 13.59 -2.91
N SER A 228 -9.36 14.38 -3.55
CA SER A 228 -9.60 14.22 -4.98
C SER A 228 -8.41 14.73 -5.78
N ALA A 229 -8.33 14.33 -7.05
CA ALA A 229 -7.38 14.92 -8.00
C ALA A 229 -8.12 15.32 -9.27
N PHE A 230 -7.67 16.41 -9.89
CA PHE A 230 -8.19 16.89 -11.16
C PHE A 230 -7.06 16.91 -12.17
N GLY A 231 -7.23 16.33 -13.36
CA GLY A 231 -6.26 16.55 -14.43
C GLY A 231 -6.10 15.47 -15.50
N LEU A 232 -4.87 15.16 -15.88
CA LEU A 232 -4.59 14.26 -17.01
C LEU A 232 -4.17 12.86 -16.56
N PHE A 233 -3.20 12.77 -15.65
CA PHE A 233 -2.68 11.51 -15.09
C PHE A 233 -2.67 11.61 -13.57
N THR A 234 -3.82 11.40 -12.95
CA THR A 234 -3.95 11.66 -11.51
C THR A 234 -4.85 10.63 -10.84
N ASN A 235 -4.46 10.23 -9.63
CA ASN A 235 -5.21 9.31 -8.80
C ASN A 235 -5.89 10.05 -7.65
N GLY A 236 -7.06 9.59 -7.25
CA GLY A 236 -7.63 9.98 -5.96
C GLY A 236 -6.82 9.37 -4.81
N GLY A 237 -6.76 10.06 -3.68
CA GLY A 237 -6.17 9.52 -2.46
C GLY A 237 -7.11 8.55 -1.76
N ASN A 238 -6.58 7.62 -0.98
CA ASN A 238 -7.40 6.66 -0.24
C ASN A 238 -8.05 7.33 0.98
N GLY A 239 -9.23 6.87 1.37
CA GLY A 239 -9.86 7.23 2.63
C GLY A 239 -9.15 6.59 3.83
N GLY A 240 -9.15 7.31 4.96
CA GLY A 240 -8.58 6.83 6.22
C GLY A 240 -9.47 5.82 6.91
N MET A 241 -8.88 4.90 7.68
CA MET A 241 -9.65 3.96 8.50
C MET A 241 -10.37 4.68 9.65
N GLY A 242 -11.55 4.20 10.02
CA GLY A 242 -12.25 4.60 11.23
C GLY A 242 -11.56 4.05 12.49
N GLY A 243 -11.61 4.83 13.57
CA GLY A 243 -11.12 4.45 14.88
C GLY A 243 -12.01 3.37 15.51
N SER A 244 -11.39 2.48 16.29
CA SER A 244 -12.12 1.50 17.09
C SER A 244 -12.74 2.16 18.32
N GLY A 245 -13.96 1.80 18.68
CA GLY A 245 -14.60 2.29 19.90
C GLY A 245 -15.33 1.17 20.64
N ILE A 246 -15.47 1.29 21.95
CA ILE A 246 -16.24 0.30 22.73
C ILE A 246 -17.72 0.39 22.34
N HIS A 247 -18.31 1.59 22.35
CA HIS A 247 -19.75 1.77 22.09
C HIS A 247 -20.07 2.03 20.63
N VAL A 248 -19.28 2.89 19.99
CA VAL A 248 -19.48 3.27 18.60
C VAL A 248 -18.16 3.21 17.85
N ASN A 249 -18.09 2.48 16.74
CA ASN A 249 -16.92 2.57 15.86
C ASN A 249 -16.98 3.82 14.99
N GLY A 250 -15.79 4.35 14.70
CA GLY A 250 -15.63 5.35 13.67
C GLY A 250 -15.93 4.77 12.29
N ASP A 251 -16.63 5.55 11.48
CA ASP A 251 -16.78 5.28 10.05
C ASP A 251 -15.42 5.40 9.34
N GLY A 252 -15.27 4.67 8.23
CA GLY A 252 -14.18 4.87 7.30
C GLY A 252 -14.36 6.15 6.48
N GLY A 253 -13.23 6.75 6.07
CA GLY A 253 -13.21 7.87 5.14
C GLY A 253 -13.50 7.43 3.71
N THR A 254 -14.15 8.28 2.93
CA THR A 254 -14.36 8.02 1.50
C THR A 254 -13.05 8.16 0.72
N GLY A 255 -12.89 7.39 -0.35
CA GLY A 255 -11.79 7.53 -1.28
C GLY A 255 -11.99 8.73 -2.21
N GLY A 256 -10.88 9.39 -2.56
CA GLY A 256 -10.86 10.53 -3.47
C GLY A 256 -11.22 10.15 -4.90
N THR A 257 -11.92 11.03 -5.60
CA THR A 257 -12.24 10.84 -7.02
C THR A 257 -11.08 11.34 -7.90
N ALA A 258 -10.79 10.60 -8.96
CA ALA A 258 -9.91 11.03 -10.04
C ALA A 258 -10.75 11.72 -11.14
N TYR A 259 -10.88 13.05 -11.08
CA TYR A 259 -11.45 13.85 -12.16
C TYR A 259 -10.43 14.02 -13.29
N SER A 260 -10.06 12.91 -13.94
CA SER A 260 -8.97 12.89 -14.91
C SER A 260 -9.23 12.05 -16.15
N LEU A 261 -8.38 12.25 -17.17
CA LEU A 261 -8.38 11.38 -18.35
C LEU A 261 -7.91 9.97 -17.95
N VAL A 262 -6.77 9.88 -17.28
CA VAL A 262 -6.20 8.62 -16.78
C VAL A 262 -5.99 8.72 -15.28
N GLY A 263 -6.54 7.77 -14.52
CA GLY A 263 -6.52 7.85 -13.08
C GLY A 263 -7.37 6.83 -12.37
N ASN A 264 -6.85 6.26 -11.28
CA ASN A 264 -7.67 5.41 -10.42
C ASN A 264 -8.36 6.26 -9.35
N GLY A 265 -9.58 5.88 -8.98
CA GLY A 265 -10.20 6.37 -7.75
C GLY A 265 -9.47 5.81 -6.53
N GLY A 266 -9.49 6.55 -5.43
CA GLY A 266 -8.95 6.06 -4.17
C GLY A 266 -9.89 5.05 -3.51
N ASP A 267 -9.35 4.09 -2.79
CA ASP A 267 -10.16 3.15 -2.00
C ASP A 267 -10.77 3.87 -0.79
N GLY A 268 -11.96 3.45 -0.37
CA GLY A 268 -12.56 3.89 0.88
C GLY A 268 -11.92 3.17 2.08
N GLY A 269 -11.83 3.87 3.21
CA GLY A 269 -11.30 3.32 4.45
C GLY A 269 -12.30 2.36 5.11
N GLY A 270 -11.80 1.35 5.83
CA GLY A 270 -12.64 0.50 6.67
C GLY A 270 -13.14 1.23 7.93
N SER A 271 -14.20 0.73 8.55
CA SER A 271 -14.62 1.19 9.87
C SER A 271 -13.68 0.70 10.99
N GLY A 272 -13.86 1.23 12.20
CA GLY A 272 -13.32 0.60 13.41
C GLY A 272 -13.81 -0.85 13.58
N THR A 273 -13.04 -1.66 14.30
CA THR A 273 -13.26 -3.13 14.40
C THR A 273 -13.60 -3.61 15.81
N LEU A 274 -13.58 -2.73 16.81
CA LEU A 274 -13.89 -3.09 18.20
C LEU A 274 -15.39 -2.84 18.44
N GLY A 275 -16.09 -3.73 19.14
CA GLY A 275 -17.50 -3.49 19.46
C GLY A 275 -17.92 -4.36 20.63
N VAL A 276 -18.70 -3.80 21.57
CA VAL A 276 -19.24 -4.62 22.66
C VAL A 276 -20.16 -5.70 22.08
N THR A 277 -19.95 -6.93 22.52
CA THR A 277 -20.96 -7.98 22.42
C THR A 277 -22.23 -7.45 23.08
N ASN A 278 -23.32 -7.26 22.29
CA ASN A 278 -24.69 -6.89 22.70
C ASN A 278 -25.21 -5.46 22.36
N THR A 279 -24.55 -4.71 21.47
CA THR A 279 -25.16 -3.54 20.78
C THR A 279 -25.03 -3.68 19.27
N VAL A 280 -25.83 -2.91 18.49
CA VAL A 280 -25.74 -2.94 17.01
C VAL A 280 -24.31 -2.61 16.59
N PRO A 281 -23.66 -3.44 15.75
CA PRO A 281 -22.39 -3.06 15.16
C PRO A 281 -22.54 -1.69 14.51
N THR A 282 -21.74 -0.73 14.94
CA THR A 282 -21.70 0.62 14.37
C THR A 282 -20.41 0.76 13.58
N GLY A 283 -20.30 1.81 12.76
CA GLY A 283 -19.17 2.01 11.88
C GLY A 283 -19.45 1.47 10.47
N SER A 284 -19.60 2.40 9.54
CA SER A 284 -19.71 2.13 8.11
C SER A 284 -18.36 2.18 7.42
N GLY A 285 -18.19 1.40 6.37
CA GLY A 285 -17.05 1.53 5.47
C GLY A 285 -17.19 2.79 4.61
N GLY A 286 -16.08 3.45 4.32
CA GLY A 286 -16.08 4.59 3.40
C GLY A 286 -16.27 4.16 1.96
N ASN A 287 -16.98 4.96 1.16
CA ASN A 287 -17.14 4.68 -0.27
C ASN A 287 -15.80 4.78 -1.01
N GLY A 288 -15.61 3.98 -2.06
CA GLY A 288 -14.53 4.16 -3.01
C GLY A 288 -14.75 5.36 -3.92
N GLY A 289 -13.65 5.96 -4.37
CA GLY A 289 -13.66 7.09 -5.30
C GLY A 289 -13.87 6.66 -6.75
N ASN A 290 -14.43 7.56 -7.55
CA ASN A 290 -14.58 7.30 -8.99
C ASN A 290 -13.24 7.39 -9.71
N ALA A 291 -13.06 6.56 -10.74
CA ALA A 291 -11.91 6.62 -11.64
C ALA A 291 -11.97 7.82 -12.59
N GLY A 292 -10.87 8.08 -13.27
CA GLY A 292 -10.86 8.86 -14.51
C GLY A 292 -11.51 8.09 -15.67
N LEU A 293 -11.44 8.66 -16.87
CA LEU A 293 -12.01 8.02 -18.06
C LEU A 293 -11.36 6.65 -18.35
N PHE A 294 -10.05 6.57 -18.11
CA PHE A 294 -9.20 5.37 -18.13
C PHE A 294 -8.62 5.14 -16.73
N GLY A 295 -9.12 4.15 -16.01
CA GLY A 295 -8.59 3.77 -14.71
C GLY A 295 -9.55 2.94 -13.89
N ASN A 296 -9.03 2.34 -12.84
CA ASN A 296 -9.80 1.50 -11.95
C ASN A 296 -10.55 2.34 -10.93
N ALA A 297 -11.77 1.95 -10.61
CA ALA A 297 -12.50 2.60 -9.53
C ALA A 297 -11.98 2.16 -8.17
N GLY A 298 -12.15 3.02 -7.16
CA GLY A 298 -11.82 2.69 -5.78
C GLY A 298 -12.78 1.65 -5.21
N SER A 299 -12.27 0.77 -4.37
CA SER A 299 -13.07 -0.18 -3.60
C SER A 299 -13.79 0.51 -2.45
N GLY A 300 -14.97 0.04 -2.10
CA GLY A 300 -15.64 0.40 -0.84
C GLY A 300 -14.92 -0.23 0.35
N GLY A 301 -14.78 0.54 1.42
CA GLY A 301 -14.21 0.06 2.67
C GLY A 301 -15.12 -0.95 3.36
N LEU A 302 -14.53 -1.85 4.15
CA LEU A 302 -15.29 -2.78 4.98
C LEU A 302 -15.92 -2.02 6.16
N GLY A 303 -17.20 -2.28 6.41
CA GLY A 303 -17.92 -1.74 7.56
C GLY A 303 -18.27 -2.85 8.54
N ALA A 304 -18.27 -2.51 9.83
CA ALA A 304 -18.86 -3.36 10.86
C ALA A 304 -20.39 -3.34 10.82
N ASN A 305 -21.02 -2.32 10.20
CA ASN A 305 -22.47 -2.26 9.92
C ASN A 305 -22.83 -2.44 8.43
N ILE A 306 -22.42 -1.51 7.58
CA ILE A 306 -22.57 -1.57 6.13
C ILE A 306 -21.26 -1.08 5.53
N GLY A 307 -20.77 -1.75 4.50
CA GLY A 307 -19.58 -1.35 3.78
C GLY A 307 -19.79 -0.15 2.88
N GLY A 308 -18.68 0.39 2.39
CA GLY A 308 -18.71 1.45 1.39
C GLY A 308 -19.22 0.94 0.05
N LEU A 309 -19.85 1.84 -0.70
CA LEU A 309 -20.10 1.66 -2.12
C LEU A 309 -18.77 1.67 -2.89
N PRO A 310 -18.60 0.82 -3.91
CA PRO A 310 -17.49 0.95 -4.84
C PRO A 310 -17.63 2.23 -5.66
N GLY A 311 -16.50 2.76 -6.12
CA GLY A 311 -16.49 3.82 -7.11
C GLY A 311 -16.92 3.35 -8.50
N ALA A 312 -17.15 4.31 -9.39
CA ALA A 312 -17.44 4.05 -10.79
C ALA A 312 -16.18 4.01 -11.67
N ALA A 313 -16.11 3.03 -12.57
CA ALA A 313 -15.23 3.03 -13.73
C ALA A 313 -16.03 3.45 -14.97
N TYR A 314 -15.41 4.20 -15.89
CA TYR A 314 -16.13 4.83 -17.01
C TYR A 314 -15.93 4.13 -18.35
N LEU A 315 -14.84 4.39 -19.08
CA LEU A 315 -14.61 3.82 -20.42
C LEU A 315 -13.74 2.58 -20.35
N VAL A 316 -12.63 2.67 -19.63
CA VAL A 316 -11.68 1.58 -19.48
C VAL A 316 -11.23 1.50 -18.03
N GLY A 317 -11.30 0.31 -17.45
CA GLY A 317 -10.79 0.02 -16.11
C GLY A 317 -11.74 -0.85 -15.30
N ASN A 318 -11.23 -1.42 -14.22
CA ASN A 318 -11.99 -2.34 -13.39
C ASN A 318 -12.93 -1.59 -12.43
N GLY A 319 -14.08 -2.19 -12.16
CA GLY A 319 -14.97 -1.73 -11.09
C GLY A 319 -14.34 -1.97 -9.72
N GLY A 320 -14.69 -1.12 -8.75
CA GLY A 320 -14.22 -1.25 -7.38
C GLY A 320 -14.89 -2.43 -6.67
N ASN A 321 -14.20 -3.05 -5.71
CA ASN A 321 -14.84 -4.07 -4.88
C ASN A 321 -15.86 -3.42 -3.93
N GLY A 322 -16.97 -4.10 -3.64
CA GLY A 322 -17.93 -3.63 -2.64
C GLY A 322 -17.41 -3.83 -1.23
N GLY A 323 -17.78 -2.94 -0.31
CA GLY A 323 -17.60 -3.16 1.12
C GLY A 323 -18.57 -4.22 1.67
N THR A 324 -18.53 -4.50 2.97
CA THR A 324 -19.44 -5.42 3.67
C THR A 324 -20.90 -5.28 3.20
N SER A 325 -21.50 -6.36 2.72
CA SER A 325 -22.88 -6.45 2.23
C SER A 325 -23.20 -5.57 1.00
N VAL A 326 -22.19 -5.11 0.27
CA VAL A 326 -22.33 -4.23 -0.88
C VAL A 326 -21.81 -4.92 -2.15
N GLY A 327 -22.56 -4.79 -3.24
CA GLY A 327 -22.17 -5.35 -4.54
C GLY A 327 -20.91 -4.71 -5.12
N GLY A 328 -20.21 -5.47 -5.95
CA GLY A 328 -19.06 -4.96 -6.70
C GLY A 328 -19.47 -3.94 -7.78
N GLY A 329 -18.57 -3.01 -8.06
CA GLY A 329 -18.76 -1.98 -9.08
C GLY A 329 -18.72 -2.56 -10.49
N THR A 330 -19.40 -1.90 -11.43
CA THR A 330 -19.34 -2.29 -12.84
C THR A 330 -17.99 -1.88 -13.44
N GLY A 331 -17.39 -2.75 -14.26
CA GLY A 331 -16.21 -2.41 -15.06
C GLY A 331 -16.51 -1.34 -16.12
N GLY A 332 -15.47 -0.75 -16.70
CA GLY A 332 -15.58 0.25 -17.76
C GLY A 332 -16.37 -0.26 -18.97
N PHE A 333 -17.01 0.68 -19.68
CA PHE A 333 -17.91 0.35 -20.79
C PHE A 333 -17.22 -0.44 -21.90
N PHE A 334 -16.01 -0.06 -22.33
CA PHE A 334 -15.30 -0.75 -23.41
C PHE A 334 -14.48 -1.93 -22.93
N TYR A 335 -13.74 -1.74 -21.84
CA TYR A 335 -12.84 -2.76 -21.29
C TYR A 335 -12.71 -2.63 -19.78
N GLY A 336 -12.85 -3.75 -19.07
CA GLY A 336 -12.57 -3.81 -17.63
C GLY A 336 -13.38 -4.89 -16.95
N ASN A 337 -12.83 -5.44 -15.87
CA ASN A 337 -13.54 -6.44 -15.08
C ASN A 337 -14.51 -5.78 -14.09
N GLY A 338 -15.56 -6.48 -13.72
CA GLY A 338 -16.40 -6.10 -12.59
C GLY A 338 -15.66 -6.26 -11.27
N GLY A 339 -15.99 -5.43 -10.29
CA GLY A 339 -15.46 -5.56 -8.94
C GLY A 339 -16.10 -6.74 -8.19
N ASN A 340 -15.40 -7.29 -7.21
CA ASN A 340 -15.95 -8.34 -6.37
C ASN A 340 -17.01 -7.78 -5.41
N GLY A 341 -18.04 -8.56 -5.12
CA GLY A 341 -18.98 -8.27 -4.06
C GLY A 341 -18.34 -8.39 -2.68
N GLY A 342 -18.74 -7.54 -1.75
CA GLY A 342 -18.21 -7.54 -0.41
C GLY A 342 -18.79 -8.65 0.48
N PRO A 343 -18.11 -8.97 1.58
CA PRO A 343 -18.50 -10.07 2.45
C PRO A 343 -19.84 -9.80 3.14
N GLY A 344 -20.60 -10.86 3.39
CA GLY A 344 -21.80 -10.77 4.22
C GLY A 344 -21.44 -10.67 5.70
N MET A 345 -22.40 -10.30 6.51
CA MET A 345 -22.22 -10.23 7.96
C MET A 345 -23.45 -10.76 8.70
N ASP A 346 -23.15 -11.34 9.85
CA ASP A 346 -24.12 -11.98 10.71
C ASP A 346 -23.73 -11.68 12.17
N PHE A 347 -24.69 -11.17 12.94
CA PHE A 347 -24.49 -10.93 14.36
C PHE A 347 -25.81 -11.02 15.14
N VAL A 348 -25.72 -11.32 16.44
CA VAL A 348 -26.87 -11.46 17.36
C VAL A 348 -26.83 -10.37 18.43
N ILE A 349 -27.96 -9.68 18.62
CA ILE A 349 -28.14 -8.68 19.69
C ILE A 349 -29.31 -9.13 20.56
N GLY A 350 -29.03 -9.46 21.83
CA GLY A 350 -30.00 -10.08 22.71
C GLY A 350 -30.55 -11.38 22.08
N THR A 351 -31.83 -11.38 21.73
CA THR A 351 -32.51 -12.51 21.05
C THR A 351 -32.75 -12.27 19.55
N THR A 352 -32.35 -11.11 19.03
CA THR A 352 -32.61 -10.73 17.63
C THR A 352 -31.37 -11.00 16.79
N HIS A 353 -31.57 -11.76 15.72
CA HIS A 353 -30.55 -12.10 14.74
C HIS A 353 -30.57 -11.08 13.60
N TYR A 354 -29.42 -10.48 13.30
CA TYR A 354 -29.25 -9.51 12.22
C TYR A 354 -28.37 -10.11 11.13
N VAL A 355 -28.96 -10.22 9.95
CA VAL A 355 -28.37 -10.88 8.79
C VAL A 355 -28.30 -9.89 7.64
N PHE A 356 -27.10 -9.64 7.13
CA PHE A 356 -26.90 -8.85 5.93
C PHE A 356 -26.17 -9.69 4.88
N ALA A 357 -26.87 -9.94 3.77
CA ALA A 357 -26.38 -10.76 2.68
C ALA A 357 -25.09 -10.20 2.08
N PRO A 358 -24.14 -11.06 1.66
CA PRO A 358 -22.99 -10.62 0.88
C PRO A 358 -23.44 -9.90 -0.40
N GLY A 359 -22.57 -9.03 -0.89
CA GLY A 359 -22.82 -8.31 -2.13
C GLY A 359 -22.61 -9.20 -3.36
N PRO A 360 -23.40 -9.04 -4.44
CA PRO A 360 -23.13 -9.72 -5.71
C PRO A 360 -21.88 -9.16 -6.39
N GLY A 361 -21.29 -9.95 -7.27
CA GLY A 361 -20.21 -9.50 -8.14
C GLY A 361 -20.68 -8.44 -9.15
N GLY A 362 -19.80 -7.49 -9.46
CA GLY A 362 -20.05 -6.43 -10.44
C GLY A 362 -20.06 -6.97 -11.88
N GLY A 363 -20.89 -6.36 -12.72
CA GLY A 363 -20.95 -6.67 -14.15
C GLY A 363 -19.86 -5.97 -14.97
N VAL A 364 -19.95 -6.12 -16.30
CA VAL A 364 -19.05 -5.53 -17.29
C VAL A 364 -19.84 -4.93 -18.44
N GLY A 365 -19.27 -3.92 -19.11
CA GLY A 365 -19.78 -3.42 -20.40
C GLY A 365 -19.52 -4.39 -21.56
N LEU A 366 -18.57 -4.05 -22.43
CA LEU A 366 -18.34 -4.76 -23.69
C LEU A 366 -17.33 -5.90 -23.55
N ILE A 367 -16.17 -5.63 -22.95
CA ILE A 367 -15.07 -6.60 -22.79
C ILE A 367 -14.63 -6.68 -21.32
N GLY A 368 -14.56 -7.88 -20.77
CA GLY A 368 -14.04 -8.13 -19.42
C GLY A 368 -14.87 -9.16 -18.65
N ASN A 369 -14.32 -9.62 -17.53
CA ASN A 369 -14.94 -10.65 -16.71
C ASN A 369 -15.79 -10.04 -15.59
N GLY A 370 -16.91 -10.69 -15.26
CA GLY A 370 -17.70 -10.34 -14.09
C GLY A 370 -16.92 -10.56 -12.80
N GLY A 371 -17.20 -9.76 -11.78
CA GLY A 371 -16.58 -9.90 -10.46
C GLY A 371 -17.13 -11.10 -9.70
N ALA A 372 -16.36 -11.61 -8.73
CA ALA A 372 -16.85 -12.68 -7.87
C ALA A 372 -17.94 -12.19 -6.92
N GLY A 373 -18.89 -13.06 -6.58
CA GLY A 373 -19.84 -12.82 -5.50
C GLY A 373 -19.17 -12.82 -4.13
N GLY A 374 -19.65 -11.98 -3.24
CA GLY A 374 -19.21 -11.95 -1.84
C GLY A 374 -19.51 -13.28 -1.13
N SER A 375 -18.61 -13.68 -0.24
CA SER A 375 -18.82 -14.84 0.64
C SER A 375 -19.28 -14.38 2.02
N SER A 376 -19.85 -15.28 2.82
CA SER A 376 -20.18 -14.98 4.20
C SER A 376 -19.72 -16.09 5.15
N ALA A 377 -19.58 -15.74 6.43
CA ALA A 377 -19.26 -16.70 7.48
C ALA A 377 -20.45 -17.61 7.81
N LEU A 378 -21.71 -17.12 7.74
CA LEU A 378 -22.89 -17.82 8.26
C LEU A 378 -24.08 -17.94 7.28
N ILE A 379 -24.07 -17.19 6.18
CA ILE A 379 -25.20 -17.13 5.23
C ILE A 379 -24.79 -17.43 3.80
N ALA A 380 -25.77 -17.50 2.91
CA ALA A 380 -25.55 -17.88 1.53
C ALA A 380 -24.55 -16.95 0.83
N GLY A 381 -23.72 -17.51 -0.02
CA GLY A 381 -22.83 -16.74 -0.88
C GLY A 381 -23.62 -15.97 -1.93
N ALA A 382 -23.09 -14.83 -2.37
CA ALA A 382 -23.74 -14.02 -3.38
C ALA A 382 -23.41 -14.50 -4.79
N ASP A 383 -24.24 -14.13 -5.76
CA ASP A 383 -24.01 -14.46 -7.16
C ASP A 383 -22.79 -13.72 -7.73
N GLY A 384 -22.07 -14.38 -8.64
CA GLY A 384 -21.04 -13.75 -9.46
C GLY A 384 -21.63 -12.78 -10.49
N GLY A 385 -20.86 -11.78 -10.86
CA GLY A 385 -21.24 -10.79 -11.86
C GLY A 385 -21.23 -11.35 -13.28
N ASN A 386 -22.00 -10.76 -14.18
CA ASN A 386 -22.01 -11.15 -15.59
C ASN A 386 -20.74 -10.65 -16.33
N GLY A 387 -20.25 -11.44 -17.29
CA GLY A 387 -19.19 -11.06 -18.21
C GLY A 387 -19.65 -10.07 -19.29
N GLY A 388 -18.70 -9.53 -20.07
CA GLY A 388 -18.97 -8.53 -21.10
C GLY A 388 -19.85 -9.01 -22.28
N LEU A 389 -20.49 -8.06 -22.96
CA LEU A 389 -21.42 -8.30 -24.09
C LEU A 389 -20.74 -8.82 -25.37
N LEU A 390 -19.45 -8.56 -25.57
CA LEU A 390 -18.67 -9.08 -26.69
C LEU A 390 -17.78 -10.23 -26.24
N TRP A 391 -16.93 -9.98 -25.24
CA TRP A 391 -16.03 -10.98 -24.68
C TRP A 391 -15.99 -10.87 -23.16
N GLY A 392 -16.21 -11.96 -22.45
CA GLY A 392 -16.08 -11.94 -21.01
C GLY A 392 -16.63 -13.16 -20.32
N ASN A 393 -15.91 -13.65 -19.32
CA ASN A 393 -16.38 -14.72 -18.47
C ASN A 393 -17.30 -14.18 -17.37
N GLY A 394 -18.26 -14.99 -16.93
CA GLY A 394 -18.97 -14.71 -15.69
C GLY A 394 -18.05 -14.86 -14.47
N GLY A 395 -18.32 -14.08 -13.42
CA GLY A 395 -17.62 -14.19 -12.15
C GLY A 395 -18.04 -15.42 -11.34
N SER A 396 -17.19 -15.90 -10.45
CA SER A 396 -17.56 -17.01 -9.56
C SER A 396 -18.59 -16.59 -8.53
N GLY A 397 -19.49 -17.49 -8.14
CA GLY A 397 -20.34 -17.30 -6.98
C GLY A 397 -19.55 -17.34 -5.67
N GLY A 398 -20.05 -16.65 -4.65
CA GLY A 398 -19.46 -16.66 -3.31
C GLY A 398 -19.72 -17.99 -2.59
N ASN A 399 -18.84 -18.36 -1.67
CA ASN A 399 -19.06 -19.54 -0.83
C ASN A 399 -20.11 -19.25 0.25
N GLY A 400 -20.92 -20.26 0.55
CA GLY A 400 -21.85 -20.24 1.67
C GLY A 400 -21.16 -20.41 3.02
N GLY A 401 -21.74 -19.79 4.04
CA GLY A 401 -21.25 -19.81 5.40
C GLY A 401 -21.54 -21.09 6.19
N ASN A 402 -20.73 -21.33 7.21
CA ASN A 402 -20.93 -22.38 8.20
C ASN A 402 -21.74 -21.84 9.40
N PRO A 403 -22.64 -22.63 10.01
CA PRO A 403 -23.36 -22.23 11.21
C PRO A 403 -22.43 -21.86 12.37
N LEU A 404 -22.91 -21.06 13.32
CA LEU A 404 -22.19 -20.79 14.59
C LEU A 404 -22.77 -21.57 15.78
N VAL A 405 -24.03 -22.00 15.70
CA VAL A 405 -24.72 -22.79 16.73
C VAL A 405 -25.19 -24.16 16.21
N THR A 406 -25.43 -25.09 17.14
CA THR A 406 -25.97 -26.41 16.80
C THR A 406 -27.39 -26.30 16.26
N PHE A 407 -27.77 -27.24 15.39
CA PHE A 407 -29.10 -27.35 14.76
C PHE A 407 -29.42 -26.41 13.58
N GLU A 408 -28.41 -25.75 13.00
CA GLU A 408 -28.58 -24.97 11.77
C GLU A 408 -27.92 -25.66 10.56
N PRO A 409 -28.55 -25.60 9.37
CA PRO A 409 -27.95 -26.11 8.14
C PRO A 409 -26.82 -25.20 7.67
N GLY A 410 -25.87 -25.77 6.93
CA GLY A 410 -24.89 -24.96 6.21
C GLY A 410 -25.56 -24.11 5.14
N ALA A 411 -25.01 -22.92 4.85
CA ALA A 411 -25.62 -22.00 3.91
C ALA A 411 -25.20 -22.29 2.46
N ASP A 412 -26.07 -21.97 1.52
CA ASP A 412 -25.85 -22.29 0.10
C ASP A 412 -24.73 -21.44 -0.52
N GLY A 413 -24.02 -22.00 -1.50
CA GLY A 413 -23.11 -21.25 -2.36
C GLY A 413 -23.88 -20.38 -3.36
N GLY A 414 -23.33 -19.21 -3.69
CA GLY A 414 -23.88 -18.32 -4.70
C GLY A 414 -23.72 -18.89 -6.11
N ASN A 415 -24.57 -18.48 -7.05
CA ASN A 415 -24.44 -18.93 -8.44
C ASN A 415 -23.26 -18.24 -9.13
N GLY A 416 -22.64 -18.93 -10.07
CA GLY A 416 -21.70 -18.32 -11.00
C GLY A 416 -22.41 -17.36 -11.95
N GLY A 417 -21.80 -16.23 -12.23
CA GLY A 417 -22.28 -15.25 -13.19
C GLY A 417 -22.30 -15.80 -14.61
N ASN A 418 -23.12 -15.22 -15.48
CA ASN A 418 -23.21 -15.66 -16.87
C ASN A 418 -22.21 -14.90 -17.75
N ALA A 419 -21.66 -15.56 -18.77
CA ALA A 419 -21.12 -14.87 -19.93
C ALA A 419 -22.30 -14.48 -20.84
N ILE A 420 -22.82 -13.27 -20.68
CA ILE A 420 -24.04 -12.83 -21.39
C ILE A 420 -23.79 -12.40 -22.85
N GLY A 421 -22.52 -12.28 -23.24
CA GLY A 421 -22.10 -11.81 -24.55
C GLY A 421 -21.92 -12.90 -25.61
N LEU A 422 -21.19 -12.55 -26.66
CA LEU A 422 -20.90 -13.46 -27.78
C LEU A 422 -19.90 -14.55 -27.40
N PHE A 423 -18.83 -14.19 -26.68
CA PHE A 423 -17.73 -15.08 -26.32
C PHE A 423 -17.49 -15.05 -24.80
N GLY A 424 -17.29 -16.22 -24.20
CA GLY A 424 -16.88 -16.32 -22.80
C GLY A 424 -17.48 -17.51 -22.07
N ASN A 425 -16.85 -17.87 -20.96
CA ASN A 425 -17.26 -18.99 -20.13
C ASN A 425 -18.17 -18.53 -18.99
N GLY A 426 -19.11 -19.39 -18.60
CA GLY A 426 -19.86 -19.17 -17.37
C GLY A 426 -18.97 -19.23 -16.13
N GLY A 427 -19.31 -18.45 -15.11
CA GLY A 427 -18.62 -18.47 -13.83
C GLY A 427 -18.90 -19.75 -13.04
N ALA A 428 -17.97 -20.19 -12.20
CA ALA A 428 -18.21 -21.31 -11.30
C ALA A 428 -19.21 -20.94 -10.20
N GLY A 429 -20.06 -21.88 -9.79
CA GLY A 429 -20.87 -21.74 -8.58
C GLY A 429 -20.03 -21.86 -7.32
N GLY A 430 -20.43 -21.15 -6.27
CA GLY A 430 -19.79 -21.19 -4.96
C GLY A 430 -20.06 -22.49 -4.22
N HIS A 431 -19.18 -22.87 -3.30
CA HIS A 431 -19.38 -24.04 -2.46
C HIS A 431 -20.39 -23.76 -1.35
N GLY A 432 -21.20 -24.76 -0.99
CA GLY A 432 -22.05 -24.70 0.19
C GLY A 432 -21.25 -24.83 1.50
N GLY A 433 -21.75 -24.22 2.57
CA GLY A 433 -21.15 -24.27 3.90
C GLY A 433 -21.41 -25.58 4.63
N ASN A 434 -20.52 -25.96 5.54
CA ASN A 434 -20.65 -27.15 6.37
C ASN A 434 -21.60 -26.90 7.55
N ALA A 435 -22.44 -27.87 7.90
CA ALA A 435 -23.22 -27.85 9.12
C ALA A 435 -22.36 -28.14 10.37
N ILE A 436 -22.81 -27.67 11.55
CA ILE A 436 -22.20 -28.02 12.85
C ILE A 436 -22.71 -29.39 13.32
N ALA A 437 -21.81 -30.18 13.93
CA ALA A 437 -22.14 -31.46 14.56
C ALA A 437 -23.06 -31.27 15.79
N GLY A 438 -24.20 -31.98 15.82
CA GLY A 438 -25.13 -31.91 16.96
C GLY A 438 -26.59 -32.22 16.66
N GLY A 439 -26.97 -32.47 15.39
CA GLY A 439 -28.32 -32.87 14.98
C GLY A 439 -28.33 -33.47 13.56
N ASN A 440 -29.51 -33.68 12.97
CA ASN A 440 -29.67 -34.04 11.55
C ASN A 440 -29.82 -32.76 10.72
N GLN A 441 -28.70 -32.17 10.28
CA GLN A 441 -28.72 -30.92 9.53
C GLN A 441 -28.07 -31.06 8.16
N ASN A 442 -28.65 -30.37 7.18
CA ASN A 442 -28.15 -30.37 5.81
C ASN A 442 -26.87 -29.55 5.72
N GLY A 443 -25.94 -30.00 4.87
CA GLY A 443 -24.89 -29.13 4.38
C GLY A 443 -25.47 -28.16 3.36
N GLY A 444 -24.85 -26.99 3.22
CA GLY A 444 -25.27 -26.01 2.22
C GLY A 444 -25.20 -26.59 0.81
N HIS A 445 -26.15 -26.23 -0.03
CA HIS A 445 -26.14 -26.60 -1.43
C HIS A 445 -25.03 -25.86 -2.16
N GLY A 446 -24.43 -26.52 -3.14
CA GLY A 446 -23.52 -25.84 -4.06
C GLY A 446 -24.28 -24.90 -4.99
N GLY A 447 -23.68 -23.75 -5.30
CA GLY A 447 -24.24 -22.81 -6.27
C GLY A 447 -24.17 -23.35 -7.70
N ASN A 448 -25.08 -22.91 -8.56
CA ASN A 448 -25.05 -23.36 -9.96
C ASN A 448 -23.94 -22.65 -10.74
N GLY A 449 -23.35 -23.33 -11.71
CA GLY A 449 -22.45 -22.71 -12.69
C GLY A 449 -23.22 -21.81 -13.67
N GLY A 450 -22.59 -20.73 -14.08
CA GLY A 450 -23.14 -19.77 -15.03
C GLY A 450 -23.19 -20.30 -16.47
N ARG A 451 -24.00 -19.67 -17.32
CA ARG A 451 -24.09 -20.01 -18.75
C ARG A 451 -22.92 -19.42 -19.54
N SER A 452 -22.54 -20.10 -20.62
CA SER A 452 -21.56 -19.58 -21.59
C SER A 452 -22.11 -18.43 -22.43
N GLY A 453 -21.21 -17.76 -23.15
CA GLY A 453 -21.54 -16.86 -24.24
C GLY A 453 -22.29 -17.56 -25.37
N LEU A 454 -22.97 -16.75 -26.19
CA LEU A 454 -23.85 -17.22 -27.25
C LEU A 454 -23.12 -18.04 -28.31
N ILE A 455 -21.97 -17.57 -28.82
CA ILE A 455 -21.25 -18.17 -29.95
C ILE A 455 -20.31 -19.26 -29.46
N SER A 456 -19.41 -18.91 -28.52
CA SER A 456 -18.41 -19.84 -28.02
C SER A 456 -18.10 -19.62 -26.56
N GLY A 457 -18.06 -20.72 -25.81
CA GLY A 457 -17.59 -20.77 -24.43
C GLY A 457 -18.18 -21.97 -23.69
N ASP A 458 -17.54 -22.33 -22.59
CA ASP A 458 -17.97 -23.41 -21.74
C ASP A 458 -18.92 -22.91 -20.65
N GLY A 459 -19.85 -23.76 -20.23
CA GLY A 459 -20.64 -23.52 -19.04
C GLY A 459 -19.78 -23.60 -17.77
N GLY A 460 -20.13 -22.83 -16.75
CA GLY A 460 -19.41 -22.80 -15.49
C GLY A 460 -19.59 -24.08 -14.68
N GLN A 461 -18.62 -24.42 -13.84
CA GLN A 461 -18.71 -25.57 -12.95
C GLN A 461 -19.74 -25.31 -11.84
N GLY A 462 -20.52 -26.32 -11.45
CA GLY A 462 -21.35 -26.27 -10.26
C GLY A 462 -20.51 -26.33 -8.98
N GLY A 463 -20.93 -25.65 -7.93
CA GLY A 463 -20.29 -25.66 -6.63
C GLY A 463 -20.49 -26.97 -5.89
N GLY A 464 -19.50 -27.40 -5.12
CA GLY A 464 -19.64 -28.57 -4.23
C GLY A 464 -20.57 -28.28 -3.04
N ALA A 465 -21.26 -29.32 -2.56
CA ALA A 465 -22.06 -29.25 -1.34
C ALA A 465 -21.16 -29.12 -0.10
N GLY A 466 -21.70 -28.47 0.93
CA GLY A 466 -21.12 -28.51 2.26
C GLY A 466 -21.39 -29.84 2.97
N SER A 467 -20.66 -30.08 4.05
CA SER A 467 -20.79 -31.30 4.85
C SER A 467 -22.03 -31.25 5.75
N PRO A 468 -22.94 -32.24 5.70
CA PRO A 468 -24.07 -32.32 6.62
C PRO A 468 -23.65 -32.85 7.99
N SER A 469 -24.57 -32.78 8.97
CA SER A 469 -24.46 -33.48 10.24
C SER A 469 -25.60 -34.50 10.41
N GLY A 470 -25.30 -35.64 11.05
CA GLY A 470 -26.26 -36.73 11.23
C GLY A 470 -26.71 -37.35 9.91
N THR A 471 -28.02 -37.47 9.70
CA THR A 471 -28.63 -37.97 8.45
C THR A 471 -28.99 -36.87 7.44
N GLY A 472 -28.50 -35.63 7.65
CA GLY A 472 -28.75 -34.53 6.72
C GLY A 472 -28.12 -34.78 5.35
N ILE A 473 -28.49 -33.95 4.37
CA ILE A 473 -28.04 -34.05 2.98
C ILE A 473 -27.19 -32.86 2.57
N GLY A 474 -26.30 -33.05 1.60
CA GLY A 474 -25.63 -31.98 0.86
C GLY A 474 -25.75 -32.24 -0.64
N VAL A 475 -26.31 -31.28 -1.38
CA VAL A 475 -26.51 -31.40 -2.84
C VAL A 475 -25.59 -30.46 -3.58
N GLY A 476 -24.84 -30.99 -4.55
CA GLY A 476 -23.97 -30.17 -5.39
C GLY A 476 -24.74 -29.32 -6.38
N GLY A 477 -24.18 -28.19 -6.78
CA GLY A 477 -24.81 -27.27 -7.73
C GLY A 477 -24.81 -27.81 -9.16
N ALA A 478 -25.77 -27.40 -9.97
CA ALA A 478 -25.79 -27.79 -11.37
C ALA A 478 -24.65 -27.13 -12.16
N GLY A 479 -24.11 -27.86 -13.13
CA GLY A 479 -23.18 -27.29 -14.10
C GLY A 479 -23.90 -26.33 -15.06
N GLY A 480 -23.21 -25.25 -15.43
CA GLY A 480 -23.66 -24.27 -16.39
C GLY A 480 -23.79 -24.85 -17.80
N SER A 481 -24.75 -24.38 -18.57
CA SER A 481 -24.93 -24.83 -19.96
C SER A 481 -24.19 -23.94 -20.94
N SER A 482 -23.69 -24.55 -22.01
CA SER A 482 -23.18 -23.83 -23.19
C SER A 482 -24.29 -23.62 -24.22
N VAL A 483 -24.09 -22.68 -25.16
CA VAL A 483 -25.15 -22.28 -26.11
C VAL A 483 -24.94 -22.86 -27.52
N LEU A 484 -24.04 -22.30 -28.35
CA LEU A 484 -23.76 -22.84 -29.70
C LEU A 484 -22.56 -23.78 -29.72
N ILE A 485 -21.39 -23.29 -29.31
CA ILE A 485 -20.12 -24.02 -29.32
C ILE A 485 -19.52 -24.00 -27.91
N GLY A 486 -19.22 -25.17 -27.37
CA GLY A 486 -18.60 -25.32 -26.06
C GLY A 486 -19.18 -26.46 -25.27
N ASN A 487 -18.52 -26.77 -24.16
CA ASN A 487 -18.88 -27.84 -23.26
C ASN A 487 -19.84 -27.33 -22.18
N GLY A 488 -20.74 -28.20 -21.71
CA GLY A 488 -21.43 -27.95 -20.45
C GLY A 488 -20.46 -28.08 -19.29
N GLY A 489 -20.62 -27.23 -18.27
CA GLY A 489 -19.86 -27.35 -17.02
C GLY A 489 -20.26 -28.61 -16.27
N ALA A 490 -19.34 -29.22 -15.52
CA ALA A 490 -19.69 -30.33 -14.64
C ALA A 490 -20.56 -29.83 -13.47
N GLY A 491 -21.41 -30.72 -12.97
CA GLY A 491 -22.10 -30.51 -11.72
C GLY A 491 -21.14 -30.60 -10.55
N GLY A 492 -21.44 -29.88 -9.48
CA GLY A 492 -20.67 -29.94 -8.26
C GLY A 492 -20.92 -31.23 -7.50
N ASN A 493 -19.93 -31.67 -6.74
CA ASN A 493 -20.02 -32.90 -5.95
C ASN A 493 -21.01 -32.73 -4.80
N GLY A 494 -21.77 -33.79 -4.51
CA GLY A 494 -22.59 -33.87 -3.31
C GLY A 494 -21.74 -34.25 -2.10
N ASN A 495 -22.39 -34.37 -0.94
CA ASN A 495 -21.80 -35.06 0.20
C ASN A 495 -22.52 -36.41 0.40
N PRO A 496 -21.78 -37.55 0.42
CA PRO A 496 -22.38 -38.87 0.52
C PRO A 496 -22.95 -39.20 1.91
N ALA A 497 -22.74 -38.36 2.92
CA ALA A 497 -23.46 -38.48 4.19
C ALA A 497 -24.96 -38.19 3.96
N GLY A 498 -25.83 -39.15 4.31
CA GLY A 498 -27.27 -39.08 4.05
C GLY A 498 -27.67 -39.46 2.61
N ALA A 499 -28.70 -38.81 2.07
CA ALA A 499 -29.17 -38.93 0.67
C ALA A 499 -28.66 -37.78 -0.24
N GLY A 500 -27.53 -37.16 0.11
CA GLY A 500 -26.89 -36.14 -0.72
C GLY A 500 -26.44 -36.71 -2.06
N HIS A 501 -26.49 -35.89 -3.10
CA HIS A 501 -26.14 -36.28 -4.46
C HIS A 501 -25.45 -35.13 -5.19
N GLY A 502 -24.60 -35.47 -6.16
CA GLY A 502 -23.98 -34.49 -7.03
C GLY A 502 -24.99 -33.76 -7.90
N GLY A 503 -24.65 -32.53 -8.28
CA GLY A 503 -25.43 -31.75 -9.21
C GLY A 503 -25.38 -32.33 -10.63
N PRO A 504 -26.41 -32.11 -11.45
CA PRO A 504 -26.36 -32.50 -12.85
C PRO A 504 -25.31 -31.68 -13.60
N GLY A 505 -24.66 -32.29 -14.59
CA GLY A 505 -23.83 -31.55 -15.54
C GLY A 505 -24.65 -30.69 -16.48
N GLY A 506 -24.06 -29.60 -16.94
CA GLY A 506 -24.69 -28.66 -17.86
C GLY A 506 -24.79 -29.18 -19.29
N GLN A 507 -25.68 -28.59 -20.08
CA GLN A 507 -25.88 -28.98 -21.48
C GLN A 507 -24.69 -28.51 -22.35
N ARG A 508 -24.36 -29.33 -23.36
CA ARG A 508 -23.40 -29.00 -24.42
C ARG A 508 -23.93 -27.94 -25.38
N GLY A 509 -23.05 -27.36 -26.18
CA GLY A 509 -23.40 -26.49 -27.28
C GLY A 509 -24.22 -27.23 -28.34
N LEU A 510 -25.19 -26.53 -28.93
CA LEU A 510 -26.08 -27.06 -29.97
C LEU A 510 -25.30 -27.62 -31.17
N LEU A 511 -24.19 -26.97 -31.53
CA LEU A 511 -23.42 -27.27 -32.73
C LEU A 511 -22.18 -28.14 -32.43
N TYR A 512 -21.45 -27.87 -31.35
CA TYR A 512 -20.26 -28.62 -30.97
C TYR A 512 -19.97 -28.53 -29.47
N GLY A 513 -19.50 -29.63 -28.88
CA GLY A 513 -19.07 -29.74 -27.48
C GLY A 513 -19.58 -31.00 -26.78
N THR A 514 -19.27 -31.15 -25.49
CA THR A 514 -19.70 -32.28 -24.65
C THR A 514 -20.57 -31.84 -23.50
N THR A 515 -21.52 -32.68 -23.08
CA THR A 515 -22.33 -32.44 -21.87
C THR A 515 -21.41 -32.54 -20.66
N GLY A 516 -21.62 -31.67 -19.67
CA GLY A 516 -20.88 -31.73 -18.41
C GLY A 516 -21.12 -33.05 -17.68
N THR A 517 -20.13 -33.52 -16.94
CA THR A 517 -20.30 -34.68 -16.07
C THR A 517 -21.17 -34.32 -14.87
N ALA A 518 -21.96 -35.26 -14.36
CA ALA A 518 -22.61 -35.09 -13.07
C ALA A 518 -21.55 -35.08 -11.96
N GLY A 519 -21.81 -34.35 -10.88
CA GLY A 519 -20.98 -34.43 -9.68
C GLY A 519 -21.07 -35.81 -9.04
N SER A 520 -20.01 -36.18 -8.31
CA SER A 520 -19.97 -37.44 -7.55
C SER A 520 -20.87 -37.40 -6.32
#